data_AF-A0A1Y1KVW7-F1
#
_entry.id   AF-A0A1Y1KVW7-F1
#
_cell.length_a   1.000
_cell.length_b   1.000
_cell.length_c   1.000
_cell.angle_alpha   90.00
_cell.angle_beta   90.00
_cell.angle_gamma   90.00
#
_symmetry.space_group_name_H-M   'P 1'
#
loop_
_entity.id
_entity.type
_entity.pdbx_description
1 polymer ?
#
loop_
_entity_poly.entity_id
_entity_poly.type
_entity_poly.pdbx_seq_one_letter_code
_entity_poly.pdbx_strand_id
1 'polypeptide(L)'
;MAKTCIIAAVLVFAFLTYGEAFRPIFTDPIVNLTVPVGRDATFQCLVQHLGGYRVGWVKVDTKAIQAIHHNVITHNPRISISHSNHATWNLHIRGVQEEDGGVYMCQINTDPMKSQIGILKVVVSPDFIHDETSGDVIINEGTSAYLKCKASGRPAPRIEWRREDGTELIVRNATSRTRARTYVGHILNMTKISRSEMGVYLCIASNGIPPAISKRINVSVTFPPVIQVPNQLLAAPERTAVTLECNVQAYPRPINYWLGTAGEMLLSNDKRRIYETMAMPYEVQMRLIINSFNEEDKGTYQCVAKNSLGAVHSNIRLYDSPTTTPPNLEYEDDGRVKKYGLAENEQKGQLSNSASEHGRRPLLQITLRTPRATYHTFSENHIPQERVPSCTAIMIAITTITFPLLVLNLFLI
;
A
#
# COMPACT_ATOMS: atom_id res chain seq x y z
N MET A 1 -73.52 52.23 13.53
CA MET A 1 -72.09 52.10 13.93
C MET A 1 -71.63 50.65 14.12
N ALA A 2 -72.45 49.73 14.63
CA ALA A 2 -72.02 48.33 14.85
C ALA A 2 -71.73 47.50 13.57
N LYS A 3 -72.51 47.69 12.49
CA LYS A 3 -72.31 46.94 11.22
C LYS A 3 -71.00 47.28 10.49
N THR A 4 -70.55 48.52 10.58
CA THR A 4 -69.28 48.99 9.99
C THR A 4 -68.05 48.46 10.74
N CYS A 5 -68.17 48.28 12.07
CA CYS A 5 -67.12 47.69 12.90
C CYS A 5 -66.89 46.19 12.62
N ILE A 6 -67.96 45.44 12.33
CA ILE A 6 -67.87 44.00 12.03
C ILE A 6 -67.23 43.77 10.65
N ILE A 7 -67.57 44.58 9.64
CA ILE A 7 -66.95 44.49 8.30
C ILE A 7 -65.46 44.87 8.38
N ALA A 8 -65.10 45.92 9.13
CA ALA A 8 -63.71 46.29 9.36
C ALA A 8 -62.94 45.18 10.11
N ALA A 9 -63.55 44.56 11.13
CA ALA A 9 -62.93 43.46 11.87
C ALA A 9 -62.75 42.19 11.00
N VAL A 10 -63.73 41.83 10.17
CA VAL A 10 -63.63 40.69 9.24
C VAL A 10 -62.62 40.95 8.13
N LEU A 11 -62.55 42.17 7.59
CA LEU A 11 -61.51 42.55 6.63
C LEU A 11 -60.12 42.52 7.28
N VAL A 12 -59.96 43.03 8.51
CA VAL A 12 -58.69 42.95 9.24
C VAL A 12 -58.30 41.50 9.54
N PHE A 13 -59.24 40.64 9.97
CA PHE A 13 -58.97 39.22 10.21
C PHE A 13 -58.68 38.45 8.91
N ALA A 14 -59.33 38.79 7.80
CA ALA A 14 -59.04 38.23 6.48
C ALA A 14 -57.67 38.72 5.96
N PHE A 15 -57.31 40.00 6.15
CA PHE A 15 -55.98 40.52 5.81
C PHE A 15 -54.87 39.94 6.70
N LEU A 16 -55.15 39.66 7.97
CA LEU A 16 -54.21 39.01 8.89
C LEU A 16 -54.03 37.52 8.56
N THR A 17 -55.10 36.80 8.19
CA THR A 17 -55.03 35.37 7.84
C THR A 17 -54.49 35.12 6.43
N TYR A 18 -54.84 35.95 5.43
CA TYR A 18 -54.25 35.88 4.09
C TYR A 18 -52.82 36.45 4.04
N GLY A 19 -52.49 37.43 4.89
CA GLY A 19 -51.17 38.06 4.93
C GLY A 19 -50.05 37.15 5.44
N GLU A 20 -50.35 36.07 6.17
CA GLU A 20 -49.38 35.04 6.57
C GLU A 20 -49.15 33.98 5.48
N ALA A 21 -50.18 33.63 4.71
CA ALA A 21 -50.12 32.59 3.67
C ALA A 21 -49.18 32.93 2.50
N PHE A 22 -48.89 34.23 2.28
CA PHE A 22 -48.02 34.72 1.21
C PHE A 22 -46.69 35.32 1.70
N ARG A 23 -46.26 35.02 2.94
CA ARG A 23 -44.92 35.42 3.40
C ARG A 23 -43.85 34.50 2.82
N PRO A 24 -42.65 35.03 2.52
CA PRO A 24 -41.60 34.22 1.96
C PRO A 24 -41.14 33.16 2.96
N ILE A 25 -40.97 31.95 2.44
CA ILE A 25 -40.49 30.79 3.18
C ILE A 25 -39.39 30.11 2.38
N PHE A 26 -38.44 29.50 3.07
CA PHE A 26 -37.53 28.58 2.42
C PHE A 26 -38.21 27.22 2.28
N THR A 27 -38.15 26.61 1.10
CA THR A 27 -38.78 25.31 0.88
C THR A 27 -37.90 24.16 1.35
N ASP A 28 -36.59 24.31 1.18
CA ASP A 28 -35.59 23.29 1.48
C ASP A 28 -34.38 23.92 2.15
N PRO A 29 -33.63 23.17 2.97
CA PRO A 29 -32.37 23.64 3.52
C PRO A 29 -31.28 23.70 2.45
N ILE A 30 -30.37 24.66 2.57
CA ILE A 30 -29.16 24.70 1.74
C ILE A 30 -28.29 23.47 2.00
N VAL A 31 -27.87 22.79 0.93
CA VAL A 31 -26.99 21.62 1.01
C VAL A 31 -25.55 22.05 1.21
N ASN A 32 -24.85 21.42 2.17
CA ASN A 32 -23.42 21.61 2.36
C ASN A 32 -22.63 21.03 1.17
N LEU A 33 -21.61 21.76 0.72
CA LEU A 33 -20.81 21.39 -0.44
C LEU A 33 -19.40 20.99 -0.01
N THR A 34 -18.87 19.93 -0.62
CA THR A 34 -17.43 19.61 -0.55
C THR A 34 -16.85 19.65 -1.95
N VAL A 35 -15.94 20.59 -2.21
CA VAL A 35 -15.49 20.90 -3.57
C VAL A 35 -13.95 20.95 -3.62
N PRO A 36 -13.31 20.26 -4.58
CA PRO A 36 -11.87 20.38 -4.78
C PRO A 36 -11.46 21.78 -5.26
N VAL A 37 -10.25 22.24 -4.88
CA VAL A 37 -9.68 23.49 -5.41
C VAL A 37 -9.67 23.48 -6.94
N GLY A 38 -9.98 24.63 -7.54
CA GLY A 38 -10.06 24.84 -8.98
C GLY A 38 -11.37 24.40 -9.63
N ARG A 39 -12.28 23.73 -8.90
CA ARG A 39 -13.63 23.38 -9.39
C ARG A 39 -14.64 24.46 -9.02
N ASP A 40 -15.81 24.40 -9.65
CA ASP A 40 -16.89 25.35 -9.40
C ASP A 40 -17.82 24.83 -8.30
N ALA A 41 -18.28 25.73 -7.42
CA ALA A 41 -19.29 25.45 -6.41
C ALA A 41 -20.57 26.24 -6.70
N THR A 42 -21.73 25.65 -6.42
CA THR A 42 -23.03 26.33 -6.54
C THR A 42 -23.90 26.04 -5.33
N PHE A 43 -24.16 27.06 -4.52
CA PHE A 43 -25.20 26.97 -3.50
C PHE A 43 -26.56 27.31 -4.12
N GLN A 44 -27.57 26.54 -3.73
CA GLN A 44 -28.95 26.74 -4.14
C GLN A 44 -29.79 27.09 -2.93
N CYS A 45 -30.51 28.21 -3.02
CA CYS A 45 -31.45 28.67 -2.01
C CYS A 45 -32.85 28.71 -2.62
N LEU A 46 -33.77 27.91 -2.09
CA LEU A 46 -35.12 27.75 -2.61
C LEU A 46 -36.11 28.51 -1.73
N VAL A 47 -36.85 29.43 -2.35
CA VAL A 47 -37.77 30.36 -1.68
C VAL A 47 -39.13 30.30 -2.36
N GLN A 48 -40.20 30.17 -1.60
CA GLN A 48 -41.57 30.35 -2.09
C GLN A 48 -42.15 31.66 -1.58
N HIS A 49 -43.14 32.18 -2.30
CA HIS A 49 -43.85 33.43 -1.97
C HIS A 49 -42.90 34.62 -1.77
N LEU A 50 -41.86 34.73 -2.62
CA LEU A 50 -40.87 35.82 -2.50
C LEU A 50 -41.52 37.21 -2.62
N GLY A 51 -42.53 37.38 -3.46
CA GLY A 51 -43.24 38.64 -3.62
C GLY A 51 -42.27 39.81 -3.89
N GLY A 52 -42.42 40.91 -3.14
CA GLY A 52 -41.55 42.08 -3.20
C GLY A 52 -40.27 42.00 -2.35
N TYR A 53 -40.04 40.88 -1.64
CA TYR A 53 -38.84 40.68 -0.84
C TYR A 53 -37.62 40.38 -1.72
N ARG A 54 -36.44 40.49 -1.14
CA ARG A 54 -35.16 40.29 -1.80
C ARG A 54 -34.34 39.22 -1.08
N VAL A 55 -33.73 38.35 -1.86
CA VAL A 55 -32.76 37.36 -1.40
C VAL A 55 -31.37 37.96 -1.41
N GLY A 56 -30.57 37.72 -0.37
CA GLY A 56 -29.17 38.12 -0.30
C GLY A 56 -28.27 36.95 0.05
N TRP A 57 -27.05 36.97 -0.48
CA TRP A 57 -25.99 36.03 -0.16
C TRP A 57 -24.89 36.74 0.64
N VAL A 58 -24.50 36.14 1.75
CA VAL A 58 -23.46 36.68 2.65
C VAL A 58 -22.49 35.55 3.00
N LYS A 59 -21.18 35.83 2.97
CA LYS A 59 -20.18 34.92 3.54
C LYS A 59 -20.04 35.25 5.01
N VAL A 60 -20.56 34.36 5.86
CA VAL A 60 -20.77 34.61 7.31
C VAL A 60 -19.44 34.91 8.01
N ASP A 61 -18.40 34.14 7.72
CA ASP A 61 -17.11 34.24 8.43
C ASP A 61 -16.46 35.63 8.28
N THR A 62 -16.67 36.26 7.12
CA THR A 62 -16.12 37.59 6.80
C THR A 62 -17.16 38.70 6.90
N LYS A 63 -18.44 38.34 7.16
CA LYS A 63 -19.60 39.22 7.08
C LYS A 63 -19.73 39.96 5.73
N ALA A 64 -19.06 39.48 4.69
CA ALA A 64 -19.03 40.12 3.38
C ALA A 64 -20.29 39.78 2.58
N ILE A 65 -21.03 40.81 2.17
CA ILE A 65 -22.18 40.68 1.27
C ILE A 65 -21.66 40.28 -0.11
N GLN A 66 -22.09 39.12 -0.59
CA GLN A 66 -21.71 38.60 -1.89
C GLN A 66 -22.64 39.15 -2.97
N ALA A 67 -23.95 39.05 -2.76
CA ALA A 67 -24.94 39.48 -3.73
C ALA A 67 -26.27 39.84 -3.05
N ILE A 68 -27.04 40.73 -3.69
CA ILE A 68 -28.40 41.07 -3.28
C ILE A 68 -29.29 41.05 -4.54
N HIS A 69 -30.29 40.19 -4.51
CA HIS A 69 -31.26 39.97 -5.57
C HIS A 69 -30.58 39.69 -6.91
N HIS A 70 -30.59 40.63 -7.87
CA HIS A 70 -29.97 40.47 -9.20
C HIS A 70 -28.56 41.07 -9.29
N ASN A 71 -28.05 41.69 -8.22
CA ASN A 71 -26.76 42.37 -8.23
C ASN A 71 -25.71 41.62 -7.41
N VAL A 72 -24.55 41.39 -8.00
CA VAL A 72 -23.34 40.98 -7.28
C VAL A 72 -22.74 42.23 -6.63
N ILE A 73 -22.49 42.19 -5.32
CA ILE A 73 -21.96 43.31 -4.53
C ILE A 73 -20.47 43.15 -4.28
N THR A 74 -20.00 41.91 -4.14
CA THR A 74 -18.57 41.62 -3.99
C THR A 74 -17.80 41.97 -5.26
N HIS A 75 -16.56 42.45 -5.09
CA HIS A 75 -15.63 42.69 -6.20
C HIS A 75 -14.91 41.41 -6.65
N ASN A 76 -15.21 40.26 -6.04
CA ASN A 76 -14.61 38.99 -6.43
C ASN A 76 -15.19 38.54 -7.79
N PRO A 77 -14.39 38.51 -8.88
CA PRO A 77 -14.88 38.20 -10.23
C PRO A 77 -15.31 36.73 -10.38
N ARG A 78 -14.96 35.86 -9.42
CA ARG A 78 -15.33 34.44 -9.40
C ARG A 78 -16.75 34.21 -8.91
N ILE A 79 -17.37 35.22 -8.28
CA ILE A 79 -18.72 35.15 -7.73
C ILE A 79 -19.72 35.60 -8.78
N SER A 80 -20.73 34.78 -9.04
CA SER A 80 -21.90 35.16 -9.83
C SER A 80 -23.17 34.59 -9.23
N ILE A 81 -24.31 35.08 -9.68
CA ILE A 81 -25.63 34.62 -9.24
C ILE A 81 -26.48 34.25 -10.44
N SER A 82 -27.37 33.29 -10.26
CA SER A 82 -28.46 33.01 -11.19
C SER A 82 -29.75 32.80 -10.40
N HIS A 83 -30.89 33.08 -11.02
CA HIS A 83 -32.18 32.81 -10.42
C HIS A 83 -33.16 32.31 -11.46
N SER A 84 -34.08 31.44 -11.04
CA SER A 84 -35.15 30.95 -11.90
C SER A 84 -36.51 31.06 -11.19
N ASN A 85 -37.50 31.55 -11.93
CA ASN A 85 -38.90 31.62 -11.53
C ASN A 85 -39.15 32.29 -10.16
N HIS A 86 -38.31 33.25 -9.76
CA HIS A 86 -38.30 33.89 -8.43
C HIS A 86 -38.20 32.92 -7.23
N ALA A 87 -38.00 31.63 -7.49
CA ALA A 87 -38.02 30.58 -6.48
C ALA A 87 -36.64 30.04 -6.18
N THR A 88 -35.81 29.89 -7.20
CA THR A 88 -34.45 29.38 -7.05
C THR A 88 -33.47 30.54 -7.12
N TRP A 89 -32.62 30.67 -6.10
CA TRP A 89 -31.59 31.69 -6.02
C TRP A 89 -30.24 31.00 -5.81
N ASN A 90 -29.40 31.04 -6.83
CA ASN A 90 -28.11 30.35 -6.81
C ASN A 90 -26.96 31.33 -6.62
N LEU A 91 -25.98 30.92 -5.82
CA LEU A 91 -24.67 31.56 -5.72
C LEU A 91 -23.63 30.64 -6.35
N HIS A 92 -22.97 31.10 -7.41
CA HIS A 92 -21.91 30.39 -8.09
C HIS A 92 -20.55 30.95 -7.67
N ILE A 93 -19.60 30.05 -7.44
CA ILE A 93 -18.21 30.36 -7.12
C ILE A 93 -17.35 29.60 -8.12
N ARG A 94 -16.76 30.29 -9.09
CA ARG A 94 -15.89 29.67 -10.10
C ARG A 94 -14.48 29.47 -9.57
N GLY A 95 -13.84 28.36 -9.95
CA GLY A 95 -12.43 28.10 -9.62
C GLY A 95 -12.14 28.29 -8.13
N VAL A 96 -12.85 27.53 -7.30
CA VAL A 96 -12.81 27.60 -5.83
C VAL A 96 -11.38 27.53 -5.31
N GLN A 97 -11.05 28.41 -4.37
CA GLN A 97 -9.78 28.49 -3.67
C GLN A 97 -9.96 28.07 -2.20
N GLU A 98 -8.87 27.74 -1.51
CA GLU A 98 -8.94 27.32 -0.09
C GLU A 98 -9.64 28.37 0.79
N GLU A 99 -9.38 29.65 0.52
CA GLU A 99 -9.96 30.80 1.23
C GLU A 99 -11.48 30.94 1.05
N ASP A 100 -12.07 30.35 0.01
CA ASP A 100 -13.52 30.37 -0.18
C ASP A 100 -14.24 29.45 0.80
N GLY A 101 -13.53 28.48 1.38
CA GLY A 101 -14.08 27.61 2.41
C GLY A 101 -14.67 28.42 3.57
N GLY A 102 -15.83 27.99 4.04
CA GLY A 102 -16.56 28.74 5.05
C GLY A 102 -18.07 28.56 5.01
N VAL A 103 -18.74 29.38 5.81
CA VAL A 103 -20.19 29.38 5.94
C VAL A 103 -20.80 30.47 5.05
N TYR A 104 -21.73 30.08 4.18
CA TYR A 104 -22.50 30.97 3.32
C TYR A 104 -23.94 31.02 3.79
N MET A 105 -24.52 32.21 3.81
CA MET A 105 -25.87 32.46 4.27
C MET A 105 -26.72 33.03 3.14
N CYS A 106 -27.87 32.40 2.91
CA CYS A 106 -28.95 32.97 2.13
C CYS A 106 -29.92 33.65 3.10
N GLN A 107 -30.20 34.93 2.90
CA GLN A 107 -31.09 35.71 3.75
C GLN A 107 -32.21 36.37 2.94
N ILE A 108 -33.37 36.55 3.57
CA ILE A 108 -34.53 37.26 3.02
C ILE A 108 -34.81 38.45 3.93
N ASN A 109 -34.99 39.64 3.34
CA ASN A 109 -35.20 40.90 4.06
C ASN A 109 -36.62 41.04 4.66
N THR A 110 -37.15 39.98 5.26
CA THR A 110 -38.37 40.04 6.09
C THR A 110 -38.10 40.72 7.43
N ASP A 111 -39.17 41.06 8.14
CA ASP A 111 -39.13 41.48 9.54
C ASP A 111 -39.93 40.51 10.42
N PRO A 112 -39.27 39.69 11.26
CA PRO A 112 -37.82 39.55 11.42
C PRO A 112 -37.16 38.86 10.20
N MET A 113 -35.85 39.11 10.01
CA MET A 113 -35.07 38.55 8.90
C MET A 113 -35.02 37.02 8.97
N LYS A 114 -35.36 36.35 7.86
CA LYS A 114 -35.21 34.89 7.72
C LYS A 114 -33.90 34.56 7.03
N SER A 115 -33.22 33.49 7.46
CA SER A 115 -31.99 33.02 6.83
C SER A 115 -31.79 31.51 6.91
N GLN A 116 -30.96 30.98 6.01
CA GLN A 116 -30.43 29.62 6.02
C GLN A 116 -28.93 29.65 5.73
N ILE A 117 -28.22 28.62 6.18
CA ILE A 117 -26.78 28.49 6.01
C ILE A 117 -26.41 27.22 5.25
N GLY A 118 -25.35 27.31 4.45
CA GLY A 118 -24.66 26.19 3.83
C GLY A 118 -23.16 26.31 4.02
N ILE A 119 -22.48 25.18 4.20
CA ILE A 119 -21.03 25.13 4.44
C ILE A 119 -20.34 24.71 3.16
N LEU A 120 -19.32 25.47 2.73
CA LEU A 120 -18.41 25.09 1.67
C LEU A 120 -17.14 24.54 2.28
N LYS A 121 -16.94 23.23 2.16
CA LYS A 121 -15.68 22.56 2.51
C LYS A 121 -14.79 22.44 1.28
N VAL A 122 -13.68 23.14 1.28
CA VAL A 122 -12.69 23.06 0.19
C VAL A 122 -11.69 21.97 0.50
N VAL A 123 -11.47 21.09 -0.47
CA VAL A 123 -10.52 19.96 -0.35
C VAL A 123 -9.41 20.07 -1.39
N VAL A 124 -8.23 19.55 -1.04
CA VAL A 124 -7.00 19.65 -1.85
C VAL A 124 -6.37 18.28 -1.91
N SER A 125 -6.13 17.76 -3.11
CA SER A 125 -5.44 16.48 -3.30
C SER A 125 -4.02 16.54 -2.73
N PRO A 126 -3.40 15.39 -2.40
CA PRO A 126 -2.04 15.37 -1.91
C PRO A 126 -1.03 15.89 -2.96
N ASP A 127 0.01 16.58 -2.49
CA ASP A 127 1.18 16.95 -3.30
C ASP A 127 2.49 16.84 -2.50
N PHE A 128 3.58 16.38 -3.10
CA PHE A 128 4.83 16.15 -2.37
C PHE A 128 5.58 17.45 -2.10
N ILE A 129 6.06 17.61 -0.86
CA ILE A 129 7.04 18.66 -0.53
C ILE A 129 8.41 18.10 -0.88
N HIS A 130 8.88 18.41 -2.09
CA HIS A 130 10.07 17.78 -2.70
C HIS A 130 11.33 17.93 -1.85
N ASP A 131 11.59 19.13 -1.32
CA ASP A 131 12.79 19.42 -0.50
C ASP A 131 12.80 18.68 0.84
N GLU A 132 11.63 18.23 1.31
CA GLU A 132 11.49 17.51 2.57
C GLU A 132 11.32 16.00 2.37
N THR A 133 11.28 15.52 1.13
CA THR A 133 11.08 14.10 0.81
C THR A 133 12.37 13.52 0.23
N SER A 134 12.90 12.48 0.87
CA SER A 134 14.14 11.81 0.47
C SER A 134 14.15 11.44 -1.02
N GLY A 135 15.31 11.59 -1.65
CA GLY A 135 15.63 10.97 -2.95
C GLY A 135 16.27 9.60 -2.75
N ASP A 136 16.92 9.10 -3.79
CA ASP A 136 17.70 7.86 -3.72
C ASP A 136 18.85 7.99 -2.71
N VAL A 137 19.11 6.91 -1.97
CA VAL A 137 20.11 6.90 -0.89
C VAL A 137 21.05 5.70 -1.03
N ILE A 138 22.31 5.93 -0.64
CA ILE A 138 23.35 4.91 -0.55
C ILE A 138 23.78 4.82 0.91
N ILE A 139 23.68 3.63 1.51
CA ILE A 139 23.89 3.41 2.94
C ILE A 139 24.86 2.24 3.13
N ASN A 140 25.87 2.40 3.98
CA ASN A 140 26.78 1.30 4.31
C ASN A 140 26.08 0.22 5.15
N GLU A 141 26.32 -1.05 4.85
CA GLU A 141 25.78 -2.18 5.60
C GLU A 141 26.12 -2.07 7.11
N GLY A 142 25.14 -2.37 7.96
CA GLY A 142 25.27 -2.27 9.42
C GLY A 142 25.13 -0.86 9.99
N THR A 143 25.10 0.19 9.16
CA THR A 143 24.84 1.57 9.60
C THR A 143 23.34 1.87 9.67
N SER A 144 23.00 3.07 10.14
CA SER A 144 21.61 3.50 10.30
C SER A 144 21.33 4.75 9.47
N ALA A 145 20.14 4.81 8.87
CA ALA A 145 19.64 5.96 8.14
C ALA A 145 18.11 6.10 8.33
N TYR A 146 17.50 7.09 7.70
CA TYR A 146 16.05 7.23 7.63
C TYR A 146 15.62 7.73 6.26
N LEU A 147 14.43 7.35 5.84
CA LEU A 147 13.76 7.93 4.68
C LEU A 147 12.66 8.86 5.18
N LYS A 148 12.63 10.09 4.65
CA LYS A 148 11.61 11.08 4.97
C LYS A 148 10.65 11.24 3.80
N CYS A 149 9.37 11.37 4.09
CA CYS A 149 8.36 11.67 3.10
C CYS A 149 7.29 12.60 3.66
N LYS A 150 7.09 13.71 2.96
CA LYS A 150 6.16 14.76 3.37
C LYS A 150 5.32 15.20 2.18
N ALA A 151 4.02 15.29 2.40
CA ALA A 151 3.06 15.76 1.42
C ALA A 151 2.14 16.81 2.07
N SER A 152 1.76 17.80 1.28
CA SER A 152 0.70 18.76 1.58
C SER A 152 -0.64 18.24 1.05
N GLY A 153 -1.74 18.80 1.54
CA GLY A 153 -3.09 18.42 1.12
C GLY A 153 -4.12 18.73 2.20
N ARG A 154 -5.41 18.79 1.81
CA ARG A 154 -6.52 19.04 2.73
C ARG A 154 -7.66 18.04 2.46
N PRO A 155 -7.96 17.12 3.40
CA PRO A 155 -7.33 16.94 4.71
C PRO A 155 -5.83 16.58 4.65
N ALA A 156 -5.13 16.68 5.77
CA ALA A 156 -3.70 16.33 5.85
C ALA A 156 -3.47 14.87 5.37
N PRO A 157 -2.55 14.62 4.42
CA PRO A 157 -2.35 13.28 3.88
C PRO A 157 -1.74 12.30 4.88
N ARG A 158 -2.26 11.07 4.87
CA ARG A 158 -1.63 9.91 5.52
C ARG A 158 -0.50 9.40 4.63
N ILE A 159 0.68 9.22 5.22
CA ILE A 159 1.86 8.67 4.55
C ILE A 159 2.00 7.19 4.89
N GLU A 160 2.16 6.37 3.85
CA GLU A 160 2.36 4.93 3.95
C GLU A 160 3.57 4.49 3.11
N TRP A 161 4.43 3.68 3.70
CA TRP A 161 5.60 3.07 3.07
C TRP A 161 5.33 1.61 2.74
N ARG A 162 5.86 1.16 1.61
CA ARG A 162 5.95 -0.27 1.23
C ARG A 162 7.13 -0.50 0.30
N ARG A 163 7.53 -1.76 0.13
CA ARG A 163 8.52 -2.12 -0.90
C ARG A 163 7.85 -2.37 -2.25
N GLU A 164 8.52 -1.99 -3.33
CA GLU A 164 8.04 -2.22 -4.70
C GLU A 164 7.98 -3.72 -5.04
N ASP A 165 8.93 -4.50 -4.53
CA ASP A 165 9.02 -5.96 -4.70
C ASP A 165 7.98 -6.76 -3.89
N GLY A 166 7.15 -6.10 -3.09
CA GLY A 166 6.15 -6.74 -2.23
C GLY A 166 6.71 -7.45 -1.00
N THR A 167 8.02 -7.43 -0.77
CA THR A 167 8.62 -7.99 0.44
C THR A 167 8.33 -7.12 1.66
N GLU A 168 8.37 -7.73 2.84
CA GLU A 168 8.04 -7.03 4.09
C GLU A 168 9.14 -6.02 4.47
N LEU A 169 8.69 -4.84 4.90
CA LEU A 169 9.53 -3.86 5.58
C LEU A 169 9.97 -4.43 6.93
N ILE A 170 11.22 -4.13 7.30
CA ILE A 170 11.73 -4.43 8.62
C ILE A 170 11.59 -3.18 9.47
N VAL A 171 10.52 -3.13 10.26
CA VAL A 171 10.21 -2.02 11.17
C VAL A 171 10.93 -2.27 12.48
N ARG A 172 11.72 -1.28 12.91
CA ARG A 172 12.52 -1.38 14.14
C ARG A 172 12.03 -0.35 15.14
N ASN A 173 11.56 -0.83 16.29
CA ASN A 173 11.26 -0.03 17.47
C ASN A 173 12.39 -0.19 18.49
N ALA A 174 12.40 0.62 19.55
CA ALA A 174 13.47 0.67 20.56
C ALA A 174 13.88 -0.71 21.12
N THR A 175 12.97 -1.68 21.13
CA THR A 175 13.19 -3.03 21.68
C THR A 175 12.79 -4.17 20.75
N SER A 176 12.25 -3.91 19.55
CA SER A 176 11.70 -4.96 18.68
C SER A 176 12.01 -4.76 17.21
N ARG A 177 12.16 -5.88 16.49
CA ARG A 177 12.30 -5.95 15.03
C ARG A 177 11.11 -6.74 14.51
N THR A 178 10.17 -6.05 13.88
CA THR A 178 8.97 -6.65 13.29
C THR A 178 9.01 -6.56 11.78
N ARG A 179 8.27 -7.44 11.12
CA ARG A 179 8.06 -7.40 9.67
C ARG A 179 6.64 -6.93 9.39
N ALA A 180 6.49 -6.04 8.43
CA ALA A 180 5.19 -5.52 8.02
C ALA A 180 5.17 -5.24 6.52
N ARG A 181 4.05 -5.55 5.84
CA ARG A 181 3.89 -5.19 4.42
C ARG A 181 3.87 -3.69 4.18
N THR A 182 3.35 -2.94 5.14
CA THR A 182 3.26 -1.48 5.08
C THR A 182 3.64 -0.85 6.42
N TYR A 183 4.12 0.38 6.36
CA TYR A 183 4.44 1.18 7.55
C TYR A 183 3.87 2.59 7.42
N VAL A 184 3.16 3.06 8.43
CA VAL A 184 2.53 4.39 8.43
C VAL A 184 3.42 5.36 9.19
N GLY A 185 3.83 6.44 8.53
CA GLY A 185 4.64 7.47 9.16
C GLY A 185 5.40 8.33 8.14
N HIS A 186 5.71 9.57 8.53
CA HIS A 186 6.49 10.49 7.69
C HIS A 186 7.97 10.10 7.59
N ILE A 187 8.47 9.31 8.55
CA ILE A 187 9.87 8.91 8.63
C ILE A 187 9.94 7.39 8.80
N LEU A 188 10.62 6.71 7.87
CA LEU A 188 10.94 5.30 7.97
C LEU A 188 12.39 5.15 8.46
N ASN A 189 12.57 4.68 9.69
CA ASN A 189 13.90 4.46 10.27
C ASN A 189 14.49 3.11 9.82
N MET A 190 15.72 3.15 9.33
CA MET A 190 16.48 1.98 8.85
C MET A 190 17.71 1.79 9.72
N THR A 191 17.56 1.18 10.90
CA THR A 191 18.68 1.01 11.85
C THR A 191 19.44 -0.29 11.62
N LYS A 192 20.77 -0.26 11.57
CA LYS A 192 21.61 -1.43 11.25
C LYS A 192 21.08 -2.20 10.03
N ILE A 193 21.07 -1.53 8.88
CA ILE A 193 20.52 -2.05 7.63
C ILE A 193 21.34 -3.24 7.11
N SER A 194 20.68 -4.28 6.59
CA SER A 194 21.35 -5.41 5.91
C SER A 194 21.16 -5.35 4.39
N ARG A 195 22.02 -6.03 3.62
CA ARG A 195 21.88 -6.11 2.15
C ARG A 195 20.54 -6.63 1.64
N SER A 196 19.83 -7.46 2.41
CA SER A 196 18.45 -7.90 2.10
C SER A 196 17.42 -6.77 2.13
N GLU A 197 17.74 -5.64 2.77
CA GLU A 197 16.90 -4.46 2.83
C GLU A 197 17.16 -3.48 1.67
N MET A 198 18.16 -3.77 0.82
CA MET A 198 18.36 -3.06 -0.45
C MET A 198 17.14 -3.22 -1.34
N GLY A 199 16.79 -2.17 -2.07
CA GLY A 199 15.73 -2.19 -3.05
C GLY A 199 14.96 -0.89 -3.08
N VAL A 200 13.79 -0.95 -3.72
CA VAL A 200 12.99 0.23 -3.99
C VAL A 200 11.85 0.32 -2.98
N TYR A 201 11.77 1.48 -2.35
CA TYR A 201 10.75 1.85 -1.38
C TYR A 201 9.78 2.84 -2.03
N LEU A 202 8.49 2.63 -1.81
CA LEU A 202 7.43 3.51 -2.25
C LEU A 202 6.88 4.25 -1.03
N CYS A 203 7.00 5.57 -1.04
CA CYS A 203 6.19 6.42 -0.18
C CYS A 203 4.89 6.78 -0.89
N ILE A 204 3.75 6.59 -0.24
CA ILE A 204 2.41 6.86 -0.79
C ILE A 204 1.73 7.89 0.11
N ALA A 205 1.24 8.97 -0.48
CA ALA A 205 0.46 9.99 0.22
C ALA A 205 -1.00 9.97 -0.25
N SER A 206 -1.92 9.85 0.71
CA SER A 206 -3.36 9.84 0.44
C SER A 206 -4.13 10.56 1.54
N ASN A 207 -5.09 11.39 1.15
CA ASN A 207 -6.04 12.04 2.07
C ASN A 207 -7.51 11.71 1.72
N GLY A 208 -7.73 10.67 0.92
CA GLY A 208 -9.05 10.30 0.41
C GLY A 208 -9.55 11.15 -0.77
N ILE A 209 -8.80 12.17 -1.18
CA ILE A 209 -9.10 12.98 -2.38
C ILE A 209 -8.19 12.51 -3.52
N PRO A 210 -8.75 12.03 -4.65
CA PRO A 210 -7.95 11.60 -5.79
C PRO A 210 -7.23 12.78 -6.48
N PRO A 211 -6.06 12.54 -7.10
CA PRO A 211 -5.30 11.29 -7.06
C PRO A 211 -4.48 11.15 -5.79
N ALA A 212 -4.36 9.94 -5.26
CA ALA A 212 -3.26 9.62 -4.36
C ALA A 212 -1.94 9.62 -5.16
N ILE A 213 -0.85 10.02 -4.52
CA ILE A 213 0.46 10.14 -5.17
C ILE A 213 1.47 9.22 -4.52
N SER A 214 2.48 8.80 -5.28
CA SER A 214 3.57 7.97 -4.77
C SER A 214 4.93 8.45 -5.27
N LYS A 215 5.96 8.31 -4.43
CA LYS A 215 7.35 8.58 -4.76
C LYS A 215 8.16 7.30 -4.60
N ARG A 216 8.93 6.99 -5.64
CA ARG A 216 9.87 5.87 -5.70
C ARG A 216 11.23 6.32 -5.15
N ILE A 217 11.79 5.57 -4.23
CA ILE A 217 13.08 5.85 -3.57
C ILE A 217 13.93 4.59 -3.61
N ASN A 218 15.07 4.65 -4.29
CA ASN A 218 16.01 3.54 -4.37
C ASN A 218 16.96 3.57 -3.16
N VAL A 219 16.97 2.49 -2.38
CA VAL A 219 17.90 2.29 -1.27
C VAL A 219 18.96 1.29 -1.68
N SER A 220 20.18 1.78 -1.86
CA SER A 220 21.35 0.97 -2.18
C SER A 220 22.18 0.72 -0.93
N VAL A 221 22.47 -0.53 -0.61
CA VAL A 221 23.29 -0.92 0.55
C VAL A 221 24.69 -1.32 0.10
N THR A 222 25.72 -0.62 0.55
CA THR A 222 27.12 -0.86 0.19
C THR A 222 27.85 -1.73 1.20
N PHE A 223 28.64 -2.69 0.72
CA PHE A 223 29.41 -3.63 1.54
C PHE A 223 30.62 -4.17 0.77
N PRO A 224 31.72 -4.53 1.46
CA PRO A 224 32.90 -5.12 0.82
C PRO A 224 32.59 -6.51 0.25
N PRO A 225 33.38 -7.02 -0.71
CA PRO A 225 33.11 -8.30 -1.33
C PRO A 225 33.27 -9.45 -0.34
N VAL A 226 32.40 -10.46 -0.49
CA VAL A 226 32.46 -11.73 0.25
C VAL A 226 32.44 -12.86 -0.76
N ILE A 227 33.36 -13.82 -0.63
CA ILE A 227 33.45 -14.99 -1.51
C ILE A 227 33.04 -16.25 -0.75
N GLN A 228 32.14 -17.01 -1.32
CA GLN A 228 31.78 -18.36 -0.90
C GLN A 228 32.24 -19.36 -1.97
N VAL A 229 32.99 -20.38 -1.56
CA VAL A 229 33.52 -21.42 -2.45
C VAL A 229 32.80 -22.73 -2.12
N PRO A 230 31.96 -23.28 -3.02
CA PRO A 230 31.26 -24.54 -2.75
C PRO A 230 32.21 -25.72 -2.51
N ASN A 231 33.29 -25.80 -3.29
CA ASN A 231 34.29 -26.87 -3.19
C ASN A 231 35.70 -26.25 -3.18
N GLN A 232 36.36 -26.23 -2.02
CA GLN A 232 37.72 -25.72 -1.88
C GLN A 232 38.79 -26.72 -2.31
N LEU A 233 38.43 -28.00 -2.46
CA LEU A 233 39.31 -29.09 -2.82
C LEU A 233 38.62 -29.91 -3.92
N LEU A 234 39.23 -29.98 -5.11
CA LEU A 234 38.66 -30.63 -6.30
C LEU A 234 39.66 -31.64 -6.87
N ALA A 235 39.18 -32.87 -7.10
CA ALA A 235 39.90 -33.90 -7.84
C ALA A 235 39.43 -33.89 -9.29
N ALA A 236 40.36 -33.97 -10.23
CA ALA A 236 40.05 -34.12 -11.65
C ALA A 236 40.88 -35.25 -12.26
N PRO A 237 40.27 -36.21 -12.98
CA PRO A 237 41.04 -37.17 -13.76
C PRO A 237 41.75 -36.48 -14.93
N GLU A 238 42.92 -36.99 -15.34
CA GLU A 238 43.63 -36.50 -16.52
C GLU A 238 42.73 -36.46 -17.76
N ARG A 239 42.99 -35.46 -18.63
CA ARG A 239 42.29 -35.23 -19.90
C ARG A 239 40.79 -34.94 -19.78
N THR A 240 40.27 -34.75 -18.57
CA THR A 240 38.89 -34.30 -18.34
C THR A 240 38.80 -32.77 -18.21
N ALA A 241 37.60 -32.22 -18.34
CA ALA A 241 37.35 -30.81 -18.04
C ALA A 241 36.94 -30.67 -16.57
N VAL A 242 37.53 -29.70 -15.87
CA VAL A 242 37.18 -29.38 -14.47
C VAL A 242 36.71 -27.94 -14.35
N THR A 243 35.69 -27.71 -13.52
CA THR A 243 35.12 -26.38 -13.29
C THR A 243 35.34 -25.96 -11.84
N LEU A 244 36.05 -24.86 -11.65
CA LEU A 244 36.20 -24.16 -10.38
C LEU A 244 35.10 -23.10 -10.28
N GLU A 245 34.50 -22.95 -9.11
CA GLU A 245 33.37 -22.04 -8.89
C GLU A 245 33.55 -21.20 -7.61
N CYS A 246 33.30 -19.89 -7.73
CA CYS A 246 33.22 -18.96 -6.60
C CYS A 246 31.95 -18.12 -6.69
N ASN A 247 31.21 -18.02 -5.58
CA ASN A 247 30.03 -17.16 -5.45
C ASN A 247 30.43 -15.89 -4.71
N VAL A 248 30.36 -14.75 -5.38
CA VAL A 248 30.75 -13.44 -4.89
C VAL A 248 29.51 -12.63 -4.56
N GLN A 249 29.46 -12.06 -3.36
CA GLN A 249 28.48 -11.03 -3.01
C GLN A 249 29.18 -9.70 -2.72
N ALA A 250 28.84 -8.64 -3.46
CA ALA A 250 29.39 -7.31 -3.23
C ALA A 250 28.51 -6.21 -3.82
N TYR A 251 28.49 -5.04 -3.18
CA TYR A 251 27.91 -3.83 -3.75
C TYR A 251 28.70 -2.58 -3.31
N PRO A 252 29.14 -1.67 -4.22
CA PRO A 252 28.90 -1.67 -5.67
C PRO A 252 29.54 -2.87 -6.38
N ARG A 253 29.15 -3.12 -7.64
CA ARG A 253 29.57 -4.28 -8.44
C ARG A 253 31.10 -4.44 -8.38
N PRO A 254 31.61 -5.64 -8.05
CA PRO A 254 33.04 -5.87 -7.95
C PRO A 254 33.67 -6.13 -9.33
N ILE A 255 34.98 -5.94 -9.41
CA ILE A 255 35.84 -6.51 -10.44
C ILE A 255 36.30 -7.88 -9.93
N ASN A 256 36.06 -8.90 -10.73
CA ASN A 256 36.32 -10.30 -10.41
C ASN A 256 37.38 -10.85 -11.37
N TYR A 257 38.30 -11.67 -10.86
CA TYR A 257 39.31 -12.34 -11.69
C TYR A 257 39.88 -13.57 -10.98
N TRP A 258 40.52 -14.44 -11.76
CA TRP A 258 41.20 -15.63 -11.25
C TRP A 258 42.71 -15.43 -11.29
N LEU A 259 43.40 -15.93 -10.26
CA LEU A 259 44.85 -16.09 -10.24
C LEU A 259 45.18 -17.58 -10.37
N GLY A 260 46.18 -17.87 -11.20
CA GLY A 260 46.72 -19.20 -11.42
C GLY A 260 47.62 -19.66 -10.28
N THR A 261 48.24 -20.81 -10.48
CA THR A 261 49.08 -21.47 -9.47
C THR A 261 50.39 -20.72 -9.22
N ALA A 262 50.87 -19.92 -10.17
CA ALA A 262 52.03 -19.04 -10.01
C ALA A 262 51.65 -17.60 -9.59
N GLY A 263 50.36 -17.34 -9.30
CA GLY A 263 49.85 -16.03 -8.93
C GLY A 263 49.61 -15.09 -10.11
N GLU A 264 49.71 -15.59 -11.35
CA GLU A 264 49.44 -14.83 -12.56
C GLU A 264 47.94 -14.67 -12.81
N MET A 265 47.53 -13.52 -13.35
CA MET A 265 46.13 -13.33 -13.72
C MET A 265 45.75 -14.21 -14.90
N LEU A 266 44.70 -15.00 -14.73
CA LEU A 266 44.21 -15.91 -15.76
C LEU A 266 43.33 -15.16 -16.76
N LEU A 267 43.62 -15.37 -18.04
CA LEU A 267 42.82 -14.92 -19.16
C LEU A 267 42.16 -16.12 -19.85
N SER A 268 41.02 -15.88 -20.48
CA SER A 268 40.33 -16.94 -21.23
C SER A 268 41.10 -17.29 -22.51
N ASN A 269 41.27 -18.58 -22.78
CA ASN A 269 41.89 -19.16 -23.98
C ASN A 269 41.31 -20.57 -24.26
N ASP A 270 41.88 -21.34 -25.18
CA ASP A 270 41.38 -22.68 -25.55
C ASP A 270 41.44 -23.68 -24.38
N LYS A 271 42.46 -23.54 -23.53
CA LYS A 271 42.68 -24.38 -22.34
C LYS A 271 41.78 -23.95 -21.17
N ARG A 272 41.58 -22.65 -20.97
CA ARG A 272 40.95 -22.04 -19.78
C ARG A 272 39.78 -21.15 -20.21
N ARG A 273 38.56 -21.46 -19.80
CA ARG A 273 37.37 -20.62 -20.09
C ARG A 273 36.84 -19.99 -18.81
N ILE A 274 36.76 -18.66 -18.78
CA ILE A 274 36.28 -17.90 -17.61
C ILE A 274 34.89 -17.34 -17.91
N TYR A 275 33.98 -17.50 -16.95
CA TYR A 275 32.62 -16.97 -17.03
C TYR A 275 32.25 -16.25 -15.74
N GLU A 276 31.41 -15.23 -15.89
CA GLU A 276 30.71 -14.59 -14.79
C GLU A 276 29.21 -14.56 -15.11
N THR A 277 28.41 -15.03 -14.17
CA THR A 277 26.96 -15.00 -14.24
C THR A 277 26.42 -14.18 -13.07
N MET A 278 25.57 -13.19 -13.33
CA MET A 278 24.99 -12.35 -12.29
C MET A 278 23.58 -12.86 -11.96
N ALA A 279 23.38 -13.36 -10.75
CA ALA A 279 22.08 -13.87 -10.30
C ALA A 279 21.20 -12.75 -9.71
N MET A 280 21.81 -11.83 -8.97
CA MET A 280 21.18 -10.65 -8.35
C MET A 280 22.08 -9.42 -8.54
N PRO A 281 21.58 -8.18 -8.33
CA PRO A 281 22.38 -6.96 -8.52
C PRO A 281 23.69 -6.92 -7.70
N TYR A 282 23.78 -7.71 -6.64
CA TYR A 282 24.93 -7.80 -5.75
C TYR A 282 25.52 -9.21 -5.66
N GLU A 283 25.09 -10.18 -6.49
CA GLU A 283 25.53 -11.58 -6.45
C GLU A 283 26.02 -12.07 -7.82
N VAL A 284 27.29 -12.47 -7.88
CA VAL A 284 27.99 -12.90 -9.10
C VAL A 284 28.62 -14.27 -8.86
N GLN A 285 28.32 -15.21 -9.75
CA GLN A 285 28.97 -16.52 -9.79
C GLN A 285 30.11 -16.47 -10.82
N MET A 286 31.33 -16.71 -10.35
CA MET A 286 32.53 -16.85 -11.17
C MET A 286 32.80 -18.32 -11.45
N ARG A 287 33.09 -18.68 -12.70
CA ARG A 287 33.52 -20.02 -13.09
C ARG A 287 34.80 -19.99 -13.91
N LEU A 288 35.72 -20.90 -13.60
CA LEU A 288 36.92 -21.18 -14.39
C LEU A 288 36.86 -22.65 -14.82
N ILE A 289 36.74 -22.89 -16.13
CA ILE A 289 36.77 -24.21 -16.73
C ILE A 289 38.18 -24.46 -17.28
N ILE A 290 38.83 -25.53 -16.82
CA ILE A 290 40.11 -25.99 -17.35
C ILE A 290 39.85 -27.25 -18.18
N ASN A 291 40.09 -27.17 -19.47
CA ASN A 291 39.89 -28.26 -20.42
C ASN A 291 41.10 -29.20 -20.43
N SER A 292 40.87 -30.50 -20.61
CA SER A 292 41.92 -31.51 -20.74
C SER A 292 42.98 -31.41 -19.62
N PHE A 293 42.55 -31.50 -18.36
CA PHE A 293 43.40 -31.40 -17.17
C PHE A 293 44.69 -32.25 -17.24
N ASN A 294 45.81 -31.68 -16.80
CA ASN A 294 47.14 -32.32 -16.80
C ASN A 294 47.95 -31.96 -15.53
N GLU A 295 49.17 -32.49 -15.41
CA GLU A 295 50.09 -32.22 -14.30
C GLU A 295 50.36 -30.73 -14.05
N GLU A 296 50.48 -29.91 -15.10
CA GLU A 296 50.78 -28.47 -14.98
C GLU A 296 49.60 -27.66 -14.43
N ASP A 297 48.38 -28.17 -14.58
CA ASP A 297 47.17 -27.53 -14.06
C ASP A 297 46.98 -27.78 -12.56
N LYS A 298 47.75 -28.69 -11.93
CA LYS A 298 47.67 -28.98 -10.50
C LYS A 298 48.15 -27.79 -9.68
N GLY A 299 47.47 -27.51 -8.58
CA GLY A 299 47.89 -26.48 -7.63
C GLY A 299 46.73 -25.72 -7.01
N THR A 300 47.04 -24.55 -6.48
CA THR A 300 46.06 -23.70 -5.81
C THR A 300 45.72 -22.51 -6.70
N TYR A 301 44.46 -22.41 -7.10
CA TYR A 301 43.91 -21.28 -7.82
C TYR A 301 43.26 -20.32 -6.83
N GLN A 302 43.22 -19.03 -7.17
CA GLN A 302 42.53 -18.04 -6.35
C GLN A 302 41.45 -17.35 -7.16
N CYS A 303 40.26 -17.22 -6.61
CA CYS A 303 39.27 -16.26 -7.12
C CYS A 303 39.36 -14.99 -6.28
N VAL A 304 39.42 -13.84 -6.94
CA VAL A 304 39.59 -12.54 -6.31
C VAL A 304 38.43 -11.63 -6.71
N ALA A 305 37.90 -10.91 -5.73
CA ALA A 305 36.83 -9.93 -5.93
C ALA A 305 37.21 -8.60 -5.25
N LYS A 306 37.05 -7.48 -5.98
CA LYS A 306 37.39 -6.13 -5.49
C LYS A 306 36.31 -5.12 -5.83
N ASN A 307 35.83 -4.37 -4.84
CA ASN A 307 35.00 -3.19 -5.06
C ASN A 307 35.61 -1.95 -4.38
N SER A 308 34.89 -0.83 -4.36
CA SER A 308 35.36 0.42 -3.75
C SER A 308 35.54 0.36 -2.23
N LEU A 309 35.00 -0.66 -1.56
CA LEU A 309 35.09 -0.84 -0.10
C LEU A 309 36.16 -1.84 0.32
N GLY A 310 36.68 -2.68 -0.60
CA GLY A 310 37.72 -3.64 -0.26
C GLY A 310 37.96 -4.70 -1.33
N ALA A 311 38.88 -5.62 -1.02
CA ALA A 311 39.20 -6.78 -1.84
C ALA A 311 39.27 -8.04 -0.97
N VAL A 312 38.85 -9.17 -1.51
CA VAL A 312 38.92 -10.48 -0.86
C VAL A 312 39.32 -11.54 -1.89
N HIS A 313 39.94 -12.62 -1.43
CA HIS A 313 40.27 -13.77 -2.26
C HIS A 313 39.98 -15.07 -1.50
N SER A 314 39.75 -16.15 -2.25
CA SER A 314 39.62 -17.51 -1.70
C SER A 314 40.39 -18.50 -2.57
N ASN A 315 40.91 -19.54 -1.92
CA ASN A 315 41.74 -20.56 -2.55
C ASN A 315 40.91 -21.80 -2.93
N ILE A 316 41.20 -22.38 -4.09
CA ILE A 316 40.69 -23.68 -4.55
C ILE A 316 41.88 -24.55 -4.95
N ARG A 317 42.04 -25.69 -4.29
CA ARG A 317 43.11 -26.64 -4.58
C ARG A 317 42.62 -27.70 -5.55
N LEU A 318 43.28 -27.80 -6.69
CA LEU A 318 43.04 -28.78 -7.74
C LEU A 318 44.15 -29.84 -7.70
N TYR A 319 43.75 -31.12 -7.65
CA TYR A 319 44.66 -32.26 -7.61
C TYR A 319 44.14 -33.40 -8.49
N ASP A 320 45.00 -34.39 -8.72
CA ASP A 320 44.64 -35.56 -9.51
C ASP A 320 43.62 -36.44 -8.81
N SER A 321 42.65 -36.94 -9.55
CA SER A 321 41.84 -38.04 -9.06
C SER A 321 42.61 -39.34 -9.26
N PRO A 322 42.97 -40.09 -8.20
CA PRO A 322 43.60 -41.39 -8.40
C PRO A 322 42.64 -42.26 -9.21
N THR A 323 43.08 -42.67 -10.40
CA THR A 323 42.38 -43.67 -11.20
C THR A 323 42.29 -44.92 -10.34
N THR A 324 41.09 -45.34 -9.94
CA THR A 324 40.90 -46.69 -9.43
C THR A 324 41.10 -47.62 -10.62
N THR A 325 42.34 -47.94 -10.95
CA THR A 325 42.66 -49.14 -11.70
C THR A 325 42.11 -50.28 -10.85
N PRO A 326 41.10 -51.05 -11.28
CA PRO A 326 40.74 -52.26 -10.57
C PRO A 326 42.02 -53.09 -10.43
N PRO A 327 42.30 -53.71 -9.26
CA PRO A 327 43.49 -54.51 -9.10
C PRO A 327 43.53 -55.52 -10.24
N ASN A 328 44.63 -55.50 -10.99
CA ASN A 328 44.87 -56.40 -12.09
C ASN A 328 44.66 -57.83 -11.55
N LEU A 329 43.53 -58.45 -11.86
CA LEU A 329 43.31 -59.85 -11.54
C LEU A 329 44.20 -60.63 -12.49
N GLU A 330 45.43 -60.89 -12.06
CA GLU A 330 46.23 -61.96 -12.65
C GLU A 330 45.46 -63.26 -12.42
N TYR A 331 44.85 -63.77 -13.50
CA TYR A 331 44.32 -65.12 -13.55
C TYR A 331 45.51 -66.08 -13.66
N GLU A 332 45.71 -66.93 -12.65
CA GLU A 332 46.50 -68.15 -12.84
C GLU A 332 45.70 -69.12 -13.72
N ASP A 333 46.40 -69.87 -14.57
CA ASP A 333 45.93 -70.82 -15.59
C ASP A 333 45.17 -72.05 -15.04
N ASP A 334 44.60 -71.97 -13.83
CA ASP A 334 43.82 -73.03 -13.20
C ASP A 334 42.58 -72.51 -12.42
N GLY A 335 42.02 -71.37 -12.84
CA GLY A 335 40.64 -71.00 -12.48
C GLY A 335 40.35 -70.76 -10.99
N ARG A 336 41.34 -70.38 -10.16
CA ARG A 336 41.12 -69.94 -8.75
C ARG A 336 41.66 -68.54 -8.49
N VAL A 337 40.84 -67.70 -7.84
CA VAL A 337 41.21 -66.35 -7.41
C VAL A 337 42.08 -66.41 -6.14
N LYS A 338 43.25 -65.75 -6.15
CA LYS A 338 44.07 -65.52 -4.94
C LYS A 338 43.34 -64.59 -3.97
N LYS A 339 42.96 -65.12 -2.81
CA LYS A 339 42.38 -64.36 -1.70
C LYS A 339 43.52 -63.78 -0.87
N TYR A 340 43.83 -62.49 -1.01
CA TYR A 340 44.73 -61.82 -0.06
C TYR A 340 43.96 -61.57 1.25
N GLY A 341 44.44 -62.16 2.34
CA GLY A 341 43.85 -62.03 3.66
C GLY A 341 44.04 -60.61 4.23
N LEU A 342 42.93 -60.01 4.66
CA LEU A 342 42.98 -58.91 5.62
C LEU A 342 43.22 -59.52 7.00
N ALA A 343 44.30 -59.11 7.66
CA ALA A 343 44.67 -59.55 9.00
C ALA A 343 43.62 -59.05 10.02
N GLU A 344 43.03 -59.98 10.76
CA GLU A 344 42.29 -59.70 12.00
C GLU A 344 43.31 -59.45 13.12
N ASN A 345 43.24 -58.28 13.75
CA ASN A 345 43.87 -58.08 15.06
C ASN A 345 42.84 -58.39 16.15
N GLU A 346 43.06 -59.52 16.84
CA GLU A 346 42.41 -59.84 18.11
C GLU A 346 42.93 -58.94 19.23
N GLN A 347 42.02 -58.32 20.00
CA GLN A 347 42.30 -57.90 21.37
C GLN A 347 41.20 -58.43 22.30
N LYS A 348 41.60 -59.33 23.20
CA LYS A 348 40.81 -59.97 24.26
C LYS A 348 40.96 -59.21 25.59
N GLY A 349 39.87 -59.22 26.37
CA GLY A 349 39.83 -59.03 27.83
C GLY A 349 39.42 -57.62 28.27
N GLN A 350 38.57 -57.38 29.28
CA GLN A 350 37.98 -58.26 30.30
C GLN A 350 36.84 -57.52 31.02
N LEU A 351 35.84 -58.26 31.53
CA LEU A 351 34.61 -57.77 32.20
C LEU A 351 34.81 -57.06 33.55
N SER A 352 33.89 -56.12 33.85
CA SER A 352 33.13 -55.90 35.13
C SER A 352 32.72 -54.40 35.19
N ASN A 353 31.60 -53.92 35.74
CA ASN A 353 30.45 -54.46 36.46
C ASN A 353 29.30 -53.42 36.35
N SER A 354 28.06 -53.93 36.34
CA SER A 354 26.81 -53.38 36.92
C SER A 354 26.44 -51.87 36.85
N ALA A 355 25.31 -51.62 36.17
CA ALA A 355 24.10 -50.87 36.58
C ALA A 355 24.18 -49.39 37.01
N SER A 356 23.52 -48.49 36.25
CA SER A 356 22.18 -47.94 36.57
C SER A 356 21.79 -46.72 35.70
N GLU A 357 20.60 -46.82 35.11
CA GLU A 357 19.59 -45.79 34.76
C GLU A 357 19.97 -44.35 34.31
N HIS A 358 19.61 -43.99 33.06
CA HIS A 358 18.45 -43.12 32.76
C HIS A 358 18.25 -43.00 31.23
N GLY A 359 17.01 -43.28 30.80
CA GLY A 359 16.61 -43.55 29.41
C GLY A 359 16.52 -42.32 28.49
N ARG A 360 16.97 -42.54 27.24
CA ARG A 360 16.73 -41.68 26.07
C ARG A 360 15.43 -42.10 25.37
N ARG A 361 14.62 -41.12 24.95
CA ARG A 361 13.49 -41.30 24.03
C ARG A 361 13.99 -41.41 22.57
N PRO A 362 13.38 -42.24 21.71
CA PRO A 362 13.71 -42.29 20.29
C PRO A 362 12.88 -41.32 19.43
N LEU A 363 13.50 -40.88 18.34
CA LEU A 363 12.92 -40.16 17.21
C LEU A 363 12.04 -41.10 16.37
N LEU A 364 10.83 -40.65 16.04
CA LEU A 364 9.88 -41.36 15.17
C LEU A 364 9.89 -40.70 13.78
N GLN A 365 10.18 -41.51 12.76
CA GLN A 365 9.97 -41.21 11.34
C GLN A 365 8.47 -41.01 11.05
N ILE A 366 8.12 -39.96 10.30
CA ILE A 366 6.78 -39.79 9.75
C ILE A 366 6.81 -40.11 8.26
N THR A 367 6.02 -41.12 7.90
CA THR A 367 5.72 -41.60 6.56
C THR A 367 4.78 -40.64 5.83
N LEU A 368 5.10 -40.28 4.60
CA LEU A 368 4.21 -39.51 3.71
C LEU A 368 3.05 -40.38 3.23
N ARG A 369 1.81 -39.97 3.54
CA ARG A 369 0.57 -40.50 2.92
C ARG A 369 0.01 -39.46 1.95
N THR A 370 -0.33 -39.93 0.76
CA THR A 370 -1.04 -39.19 -0.29
C THR A 370 -2.48 -38.87 0.12
N PRO A 371 -3.08 -37.74 -0.32
CA PRO A 371 -4.50 -37.49 -0.10
C PRO A 371 -5.36 -38.14 -1.18
N ARG A 372 -6.39 -38.88 -0.75
CA ARG A 372 -7.52 -39.34 -1.56
C ARG A 372 -8.52 -38.19 -1.72
N ALA A 373 -8.86 -37.87 -2.96
CA ALA A 373 -9.97 -36.99 -3.28
C ALA A 373 -11.30 -37.63 -2.86
N THR A 374 -12.11 -36.90 -2.10
CA THR A 374 -13.52 -37.24 -1.85
C THR A 374 -14.37 -36.06 -2.32
N TYR A 375 -15.23 -36.35 -3.29
CA TYR A 375 -16.24 -35.44 -3.81
C TYR A 375 -17.35 -35.32 -2.77
N HIS A 376 -17.59 -34.11 -2.25
CA HIS A 376 -18.80 -33.80 -1.51
C HIS A 376 -19.79 -33.11 -2.46
N THR A 377 -20.91 -33.78 -2.69
CA THR A 377 -22.10 -33.29 -3.36
C THR A 377 -22.75 -32.17 -2.52
N PHE A 378 -23.08 -31.07 -3.19
CA PHE A 378 -23.82 -29.95 -2.62
C PHE A 378 -25.30 -30.34 -2.52
N SER A 379 -25.83 -30.43 -1.31
CA SER A 379 -27.25 -30.61 -1.02
C SER A 379 -27.87 -29.23 -0.76
N GLU A 380 -28.92 -28.90 -1.51
CA GLU A 380 -29.80 -27.76 -1.26
C GLU A 380 -30.39 -27.84 0.15
N ASN A 381 -30.16 -26.80 0.96
CA ASN A 381 -30.89 -26.61 2.21
C ASN A 381 -32.07 -25.67 1.97
N HIS A 382 -33.25 -26.28 1.99
CA HIS A 382 -34.55 -25.64 2.25
C HIS A 382 -34.51 -24.86 3.57
N ILE A 383 -34.91 -23.59 3.51
CA ILE A 383 -35.24 -22.77 4.69
C ILE A 383 -36.75 -22.94 4.95
N PRO A 384 -37.18 -23.28 6.18
CA PRO A 384 -38.60 -23.38 6.50
C PRO A 384 -39.22 -21.99 6.66
N GLN A 385 -40.30 -21.73 5.91
CA GLN A 385 -41.19 -20.59 6.15
C GLN A 385 -42.08 -20.89 7.36
N GLU A 386 -41.86 -20.16 8.46
CA GLU A 386 -42.83 -20.06 9.55
C GLU A 386 -43.93 -19.06 9.19
N ARG A 387 -45.18 -19.53 9.34
CA ARG A 387 -46.41 -18.74 9.26
C ARG A 387 -46.57 -17.93 10.55
N VAL A 388 -46.86 -16.64 10.40
CA VAL A 388 -47.40 -15.79 11.45
C VAL A 388 -48.73 -15.18 10.94
N PRO A 389 -49.79 -15.15 11.76
CA PRO A 389 -51.16 -15.06 11.28
C PRO A 389 -51.61 -13.64 10.93
N SER A 390 -52.55 -13.59 9.97
CA SER A 390 -53.33 -12.43 9.56
C SER A 390 -54.14 -11.86 10.72
N CYS A 391 -53.88 -10.60 11.08
CA CYS A 391 -54.84 -9.80 11.85
C CYS A 391 -55.93 -9.27 10.90
N THR A 392 -57.12 -9.80 11.11
CA THR A 392 -58.40 -9.33 10.59
C THR A 392 -58.69 -7.92 11.13
N ALA A 393 -58.68 -6.91 10.25
CA ALA A 393 -59.24 -5.60 10.55
C ALA A 393 -60.73 -5.60 10.16
N ILE A 394 -61.55 -5.36 11.16
CA ILE A 394 -63.01 -5.29 11.12
C ILE A 394 -63.43 -4.08 10.27
N MET A 395 -64.20 -4.35 9.22
CA MET A 395 -64.97 -3.34 8.49
C MET A 395 -66.15 -2.87 9.37
N ILE A 396 -66.09 -1.63 9.85
CA ILE A 396 -67.27 -0.88 10.32
C ILE A 396 -67.47 0.27 9.34
N ALA A 397 -68.50 0.14 8.51
CA ALA A 397 -69.16 1.27 7.87
C ALA A 397 -69.85 2.11 8.96
N ILE A 398 -69.82 3.44 8.84
CA ILE A 398 -70.95 4.34 9.14
C ILE A 398 -70.57 5.81 8.80
N THR A 399 -71.34 6.31 7.82
CA THR A 399 -71.84 7.68 7.63
C THR A 399 -70.89 8.84 7.35
N THR A 400 -70.94 9.24 6.08
CA THR A 400 -70.97 10.61 5.58
C THR A 400 -71.73 11.59 6.49
N ILE A 401 -71.07 12.67 6.90
CA ILE A 401 -71.72 13.88 7.40
C ILE A 401 -71.35 15.03 6.46
N THR A 402 -72.29 15.35 5.59
CA THR A 402 -72.42 16.62 4.89
C THR A 402 -73.03 17.65 5.83
N PHE A 403 -72.46 18.85 5.92
CA PHE A 403 -73.11 20.05 6.46
C PHE A 403 -72.87 21.23 5.48
N PRO A 404 -73.78 22.21 5.43
CA PRO A 404 -74.40 22.62 4.17
C PRO A 404 -73.98 24.02 3.73
N LEU A 405 -74.22 24.28 2.44
CA LEU A 405 -74.39 25.61 1.89
C LEU A 405 -75.51 26.35 2.64
N LEU A 406 -75.20 27.54 3.14
CA LEU A 406 -76.19 28.53 3.54
C LEU A 406 -76.11 29.71 2.58
N VAL A 407 -76.91 29.59 1.52
CA VAL A 407 -77.40 30.71 0.71
C VAL A 407 -78.48 31.39 1.54
N LEU A 408 -78.32 32.67 1.89
CA LEU A 408 -79.43 33.52 2.28
C LEU A 408 -79.45 34.75 1.38
N ASN A 409 -80.41 34.75 0.46
CA ASN A 409 -80.72 35.85 -0.42
C ASN A 409 -81.93 36.61 0.16
N LEU A 410 -81.81 37.95 0.19
CA LEU A 410 -82.84 39.00 0.11
C LEU A 410 -84.09 38.93 1.03
N PHE A 411 -84.34 40.01 1.78
CA PHE A 411 -85.22 41.12 1.33
C PHE A 411 -85.33 42.26 2.37
N LEU A 412 -85.28 43.50 1.85
CA LEU A 412 -85.96 44.76 2.25
C LEU A 412 -86.03 45.18 3.73
N ILE A 413 -85.39 46.32 4.06
CA ILE A 413 -85.99 47.66 4.19
C ILE A 413 -84.90 48.69 3.89
#